data_AF-A0A7S0KTL7-F1
#
_entry.id   AF-A0A7S0KTL7-F1
#
_cell.length_a   1.000
_cell.length_b   1.000
_cell.length_c   1.000
_cell.angle_alpha   90.00
_cell.angle_beta   90.00
_cell.angle_gamma   90.00
#
_symmetry.space_group_name_H-M   'P 1'
#
loop_
_entity.id
_entity.type
_entity.pdbx_description
1 polymer ?
#
loop_
_entity_poly.entity_id
_entity_poly.type
_entity_poly.pdbx_seq_one_letter_code
_entity_poly.pdbx_strand_id
1 'polypeptide(L)'
;ASLTDVRARNNGAGSSGTAISMMDVSDLEGGGFSPTKTRRYARAAPQGGGLAKLMHFAQHADPQQVKAAAAVGALVLLYLAVRTAWTAVFVLVACFASLAFAAYLAKWVLSKDEGTADMQEVSDAIREGADGFFATQYNLIGKLAGVLAVVIYLIYSARALTKEQTDAGIGQQTFAVLTTFSFCTGALASAASGYVGMWVSVRANVRVAGAARRSAREALVVATRAGGFAAIVVVAMTVLGVSVLFTFYSFVFGVGRAG
;
A
#
# COMPACT_ATOMS: atom_id res chain seq x y z
N ALA A 1 36.70 -21.63 43.00
CA ALA A 1 36.27 -20.23 43.10
C ALA A 1 35.10 -20.03 42.14
N SER A 2 33.87 -20.17 42.62
CA SER A 2 32.65 -20.21 41.80
C SER A 2 32.10 -18.81 41.51
N LEU A 3 31.44 -18.70 40.36
CA LEU A 3 31.01 -17.51 39.60
C LEU A 3 30.01 -16.56 40.30
N THR A 4 29.80 -16.67 41.61
CA THR A 4 28.88 -15.82 42.38
C THR A 4 29.49 -14.48 42.77
N ASP A 5 30.82 -14.35 42.76
CA ASP A 5 31.53 -13.17 43.29
C ASP A 5 31.73 -12.05 42.26
N VAL A 6 31.52 -12.32 40.96
CA VAL A 6 31.68 -11.31 39.89
C VAL A 6 30.45 -10.41 39.74
N ARG A 7 29.28 -10.86 40.20
CA ARG A 7 28.01 -10.12 40.01
C ARG A 7 27.81 -8.96 40.98
N ALA A 8 28.57 -8.92 42.08
CA ALA A 8 28.44 -7.88 43.11
C ALA A 8 29.25 -6.61 42.80
N ARG A 9 30.18 -6.63 41.83
CA ARG A 9 31.07 -5.48 41.55
C ARG A 9 30.58 -4.50 40.48
N ASN A 10 29.51 -4.80 39.75
CA ASN A 10 29.11 -3.97 38.60
C ASN A 10 27.93 -3.00 38.84
N ASN A 11 27.45 -2.88 40.09
CA ASN A 11 26.34 -1.98 40.46
C ASN A 11 26.80 -0.60 40.96
N GLY A 12 27.89 -0.05 40.39
CA GLY A 12 28.41 1.23 40.85
C GLY A 12 29.25 1.97 39.81
N ALA A 13 28.65 2.48 38.74
CA ALA A 13 29.14 3.65 38.01
C ALA A 13 28.06 4.15 37.05
N GLY A 14 27.68 5.42 37.18
CA GLY A 14 26.66 6.04 36.34
C GLY A 14 27.11 6.28 34.91
N SER A 15 26.14 6.34 33.99
CA SER A 15 26.00 7.41 33.01
C SER A 15 24.76 7.17 32.16
N SER A 16 24.06 8.26 31.85
CA SER A 16 23.00 8.38 30.86
C SER A 16 23.35 7.63 29.56
N GLY A 17 22.65 6.54 29.26
CA GLY A 17 22.84 5.76 28.05
C GLY A 17 21.55 5.05 27.68
N THR A 18 21.08 5.33 26.48
CA THR A 18 19.94 4.78 25.76
C THR A 18 19.79 3.28 26.01
N ALA A 19 18.77 2.89 26.78
CA ALA A 19 18.42 1.48 26.97
C ALA A 19 17.77 0.95 25.69
N ILE A 20 18.58 0.47 24.74
CA ILE A 20 18.11 -0.49 23.75
C ILE A 20 17.84 -1.78 24.51
N SER A 21 16.59 -1.96 24.93
CA SER A 21 16.13 -3.17 25.60
C SER A 21 16.29 -4.34 24.63
N MET A 22 17.29 -5.16 24.91
CA MET A 22 17.56 -6.45 24.29
C MET A 22 16.26 -7.27 24.26
N MET A 23 15.86 -7.76 23.08
CA MET A 23 14.80 -8.75 22.97
C MET A 23 15.23 -9.98 23.77
N ASP A 24 14.47 -10.31 24.79
CA ASP A 24 14.77 -11.44 25.67
C ASP A 24 14.55 -12.73 24.86
N VAL A 25 15.56 -13.60 24.82
CA VAL A 25 15.52 -14.85 24.02
C VAL A 25 14.36 -15.76 24.45
N SER A 26 13.88 -15.58 25.68
CA SER A 26 12.68 -16.21 26.22
C SER A 26 11.36 -15.85 25.49
N ASP A 27 11.34 -14.78 24.68
CA ASP A 27 10.20 -14.42 23.82
C ASP A 27 10.19 -15.19 22.48
N LEU A 28 11.28 -15.86 22.09
CA LEU A 28 11.35 -16.70 20.88
C LEU A 28 10.83 -18.13 21.11
N GLU A 29 10.76 -18.59 22.35
CA GLU A 29 10.45 -19.99 22.72
C GLU A 29 8.97 -20.23 23.09
N GLY A 30 8.06 -19.33 22.74
CA GLY A 30 6.62 -19.54 22.97
C GLY A 30 6.17 -19.37 24.42
N GLY A 31 6.84 -18.49 25.18
CA GLY A 31 6.38 -18.08 26.51
C GLY A 31 4.99 -17.44 26.45
N GLY A 32 4.03 -18.01 27.19
CA GLY A 32 2.60 -17.72 27.11
C GLY A 32 2.23 -16.24 27.05
N PHE A 33 1.18 -15.96 26.27
CA PHE A 33 0.59 -14.64 26.08
C PHE A 33 0.14 -14.07 27.43
N SER A 34 0.72 -12.94 27.81
CA SER A 34 0.32 -12.17 28.98
C SER A 34 -0.12 -10.78 28.55
N PRO A 35 -1.28 -10.28 29.04
CA PRO A 35 -1.88 -9.00 28.63
C PRO A 35 -1.02 -7.76 28.93
N THR A 36 0.06 -7.91 29.72
CA THR A 36 1.05 -6.87 29.95
C THR A 36 2.04 -6.69 28.80
N LYS A 37 2.30 -7.72 27.99
CA LYS A 37 3.26 -7.65 26.87
C LYS A 37 2.69 -6.84 25.69
N THR A 38 1.42 -7.03 25.33
CA THR A 38 0.71 -6.29 24.27
C THR A 38 0.72 -4.78 24.50
N ARG A 39 0.56 -4.32 25.76
CA ARG A 39 0.63 -2.88 26.07
C ARG A 39 1.99 -2.24 25.81
N ARG A 40 3.10 -2.99 25.87
CA ARG A 40 4.44 -2.43 25.58
C ARG A 40 4.64 -2.17 24.09
N TYR A 41 4.12 -3.03 23.21
CA TYR A 41 4.22 -2.84 21.76
C TYR A 41 3.28 -1.74 21.25
N ALA A 42 2.06 -1.63 21.79
CA ALA A 42 1.13 -0.55 21.46
C ALA A 42 1.70 0.86 21.82
N ARG A 43 2.58 0.94 22.82
CA ARG A 43 3.19 2.21 23.26
C ARG A 43 4.36 2.68 22.40
N ALA A 44 4.90 1.83 21.53
CA ALA A 44 6.00 2.15 20.63
C ALA A 44 5.53 2.71 19.26
N ALA A 45 4.21 2.75 19.02
CA ALA A 45 3.66 3.38 17.82
C ALA A 45 3.93 4.89 17.83
N PRO A 46 4.55 5.47 16.78
CA PRO A 46 4.87 6.89 16.76
C PRO A 46 3.59 7.71 16.78
N GLN A 47 3.39 8.44 17.88
CA GLN A 47 2.27 9.36 18.05
C GLN A 47 2.44 10.57 17.11
N GLY A 48 1.44 10.78 16.25
CA GLY A 48 1.07 12.09 15.74
C GLY A 48 2.00 12.74 14.71
N GLY A 49 2.00 12.24 13.48
CA GLY A 49 2.42 13.00 12.30
C GLY A 49 1.22 13.56 11.52
N GLY A 50 1.38 14.63 10.75
CA GLY A 50 0.31 15.27 9.94
C GLY A 50 -0.45 14.32 9.00
N LEU A 51 0.14 13.17 8.67
CA LEU A 51 -0.50 12.08 7.92
C LEU A 51 -1.58 11.33 8.72
N ALA A 52 -1.47 11.22 10.05
CA ALA A 52 -2.52 10.67 10.90
C ALA A 52 -3.79 11.55 10.88
N LYS A 53 -3.61 12.88 10.81
CA LYS A 53 -4.71 13.83 10.62
C LYS A 53 -5.35 13.67 9.24
N LEU A 54 -4.56 13.56 8.16
CA LEU A 54 -5.03 13.33 6.80
C LEU A 54 -5.76 11.98 6.65
N MET A 55 -5.26 10.92 7.28
CA MET A 55 -5.90 9.61 7.33
C MET A 55 -7.21 9.65 8.13
N HIS A 56 -7.25 10.39 9.25
CA HIS A 56 -8.48 10.62 10.00
C HIS A 56 -9.54 11.37 9.17
N PHE A 57 -9.16 12.36 8.35
CA PHE A 57 -10.08 13.02 7.42
C PHE A 57 -10.58 12.09 6.29
N ALA A 58 -9.72 11.24 5.73
CA ALA A 58 -10.11 10.27 4.71
C ALA A 58 -11.08 9.19 5.24
N GLN A 59 -11.00 8.86 6.54
CA GLN A 59 -11.86 7.88 7.20
C GLN A 59 -13.29 8.38 7.49
N HIS A 60 -13.56 9.69 7.40
CA HIS A 60 -14.89 10.27 7.57
C HIS A 60 -15.65 10.47 6.25
N ALA A 61 -15.07 10.05 5.12
CA ALA A 61 -15.79 10.08 3.84
C ALA A 61 -16.86 8.98 3.83
N ASP A 62 -18.12 9.37 3.63
CA ASP A 62 -19.22 8.42 3.51
C ASP A 62 -18.88 7.37 2.42
N PRO A 63 -18.94 6.06 2.74
CA PRO A 63 -18.57 5.02 1.78
C PRO A 63 -19.41 5.04 0.51
N GLN A 64 -20.60 5.67 0.55
CA GLN A 64 -21.44 5.91 -0.61
C GLN A 64 -20.92 7.07 -1.48
N GLN A 65 -20.38 8.13 -0.88
CA GLN A 65 -19.78 9.25 -1.62
C GLN A 65 -18.47 8.83 -2.31
N VAL A 66 -17.66 7.99 -1.66
CA VAL A 66 -16.42 7.45 -2.26
C VAL A 66 -16.74 6.60 -3.49
N LYS A 67 -17.77 5.74 -3.40
CA LYS A 67 -18.23 4.93 -4.54
C LYS A 67 -18.77 5.80 -5.67
N ALA A 68 -19.55 6.84 -5.33
CA ALA A 68 -20.09 7.76 -6.32
C ALA A 68 -18.97 8.54 -7.04
N ALA A 69 -18.00 9.08 -6.30
CA ALA A 69 -16.84 9.78 -6.87
C ALA A 69 -16.00 8.87 -7.77
N ALA A 70 -15.76 7.63 -7.35
CA ALA A 70 -15.05 6.64 -8.17
C ALA A 70 -15.83 6.29 -9.45
N ALA A 71 -17.16 6.13 -9.37
CA ALA A 71 -18.01 5.86 -10.53
C ALA A 71 -18.03 7.04 -11.51
N VAL A 72 -18.16 8.27 -11.02
CA VAL A 72 -18.07 9.48 -11.84
C VAL A 72 -16.69 9.59 -12.49
N GLY A 73 -15.62 9.37 -11.74
CA GLY A 73 -14.26 9.36 -12.28
C GLY A 73 -14.06 8.30 -13.37
N ALA A 74 -14.61 7.09 -13.17
CA ALA A 74 -14.57 6.03 -14.17
C ALA A 74 -15.36 6.40 -15.44
N LEU A 75 -16.53 7.02 -15.30
CA LEU A 75 -17.34 7.50 -16.43
C LEU A 75 -16.63 8.62 -17.20
N VAL A 76 -16.00 9.56 -16.50
CA VAL A 76 -15.20 10.63 -17.13
C VAL A 76 -14.00 10.03 -17.87
N LEU A 77 -13.27 9.10 -17.25
CA LEU A 77 -12.16 8.41 -17.90
C LEU A 77 -12.59 7.61 -19.12
N LEU A 78 -13.73 6.92 -19.04
CA LEU A 78 -14.30 6.17 -20.17
C LEU A 78 -14.70 7.14 -21.30
N TYR A 79 -15.35 8.25 -20.98
CA TYR A 79 -15.72 9.28 -21.94
C TYR A 79 -14.49 9.86 -22.66
N LEU A 80 -13.44 10.19 -21.89
CA LEU A 80 -12.18 10.67 -22.46
C LEU A 80 -11.51 9.59 -23.32
N ALA A 81 -11.52 8.33 -22.89
CA ALA A 81 -10.93 7.23 -23.67
C ALA A 81 -11.66 6.99 -24.99
N VAL A 82 -12.98 7.08 -25.01
CA VAL A 82 -13.80 6.99 -26.25
C VAL A 82 -13.45 8.10 -27.22
N ARG A 83 -13.10 9.30 -26.72
CA ARG A 83 -12.66 10.43 -27.55
C ARG A 83 -11.25 10.25 -28.11
N THR A 84 -10.43 9.39 -27.52
CA THR A 84 -9.01 9.24 -27.86
C THR A 84 -8.76 8.06 -28.79
N ALA A 85 -9.10 6.83 -28.36
CA ALA A 85 -8.80 5.62 -29.09
C ALA A 85 -9.62 4.42 -28.58
N TRP A 86 -10.08 3.58 -29.50
CA TRP A 86 -10.80 2.35 -29.18
C TRP A 86 -9.98 1.37 -28.33
N THR A 87 -8.66 1.35 -28.52
CA THR A 87 -7.73 0.53 -27.72
C THR A 87 -7.68 0.97 -26.26
N ALA A 88 -7.75 2.27 -25.97
CA ALA A 88 -7.77 2.79 -24.60
C ALA A 88 -9.05 2.38 -23.87
N VAL A 89 -10.19 2.40 -24.55
CA VAL A 89 -11.47 1.91 -24.01
C VAL A 89 -11.38 0.42 -23.65
N PHE A 90 -10.85 -0.40 -24.56
CA PHE A 90 -10.67 -1.83 -24.32
C PHE A 90 -9.82 -2.11 -23.07
N VAL A 91 -8.69 -1.42 -22.94
CA VAL A 91 -7.79 -1.57 -21.78
C VAL A 91 -8.48 -1.14 -20.48
N LEU A 92 -9.19 -0.01 -20.47
CA LEU A 92 -9.90 0.45 -19.27
C LEU A 92 -11.00 -0.52 -18.85
N VAL A 93 -11.79 -1.04 -19.80
CA VAL A 93 -12.83 -2.04 -19.52
C VAL A 93 -12.19 -3.30 -18.92
N ALA A 94 -11.08 -3.79 -19.49
CA ALA A 94 -10.35 -4.94 -18.96
C ALA A 94 -9.81 -4.69 -17.53
N CYS A 95 -9.32 -3.47 -17.25
CA CYS A 95 -8.89 -3.07 -15.90
C CYS A 95 -10.04 -3.09 -14.90
N PHE A 96 -11.18 -2.49 -15.24
CA PHE A 96 -12.35 -2.47 -14.36
C PHE A 96 -12.91 -3.88 -14.13
N ALA A 97 -12.97 -4.72 -15.17
CA ALA A 97 -13.36 -6.12 -15.04
C ALA A 97 -12.39 -6.89 -14.12
N SER A 98 -11.08 -6.67 -14.26
CA SER A 98 -10.07 -7.28 -13.40
C SER A 98 -10.20 -6.83 -11.94
N LEU A 99 -10.42 -5.54 -11.68
CA LEU A 99 -10.65 -5.03 -10.32
C LEU A 99 -11.95 -5.56 -9.71
N ALA A 100 -13.02 -5.70 -10.51
CA ALA A 100 -14.26 -6.30 -10.08
C ALA A 100 -14.06 -7.78 -9.69
N PHE A 101 -13.29 -8.52 -10.50
CA PHE A 101 -12.92 -9.90 -10.19
C PHE A 101 -12.04 -9.99 -8.92
N ALA A 102 -11.08 -9.08 -8.74
CA ALA A 102 -10.30 -9.01 -7.51
C ALA A 102 -11.20 -8.74 -6.29
N ALA A 103 -12.14 -7.80 -6.39
CA ALA A 103 -13.09 -7.52 -5.32
C ALA A 103 -13.98 -8.73 -5.00
N TYR A 104 -14.37 -9.51 -6.01
CA TYR A 104 -15.06 -10.78 -5.82
C TYR A 104 -14.18 -11.80 -5.07
N LEU A 105 -12.91 -11.97 -5.45
CA LEU A 105 -11.97 -12.83 -4.73
C LEU A 105 -11.78 -12.40 -3.28
N ALA A 106 -11.59 -11.10 -3.03
CA ALA A 106 -11.43 -10.57 -1.68
C ALA A 106 -12.66 -10.87 -0.82
N LYS A 107 -13.88 -10.62 -1.32
CA LYS A 107 -15.11 -10.97 -0.63
C LYS A 107 -15.22 -12.46 -0.35
N TRP A 108 -14.88 -13.29 -1.34
CA TRP A 108 -14.90 -14.75 -1.18
C TRP A 108 -13.92 -15.22 -0.11
N VAL A 109 -12.69 -14.70 -0.11
CA VAL A 109 -11.67 -15.03 0.90
C VAL A 109 -12.13 -14.54 2.27
N LEU A 110 -12.58 -13.29 2.39
CA LEU A 110 -13.00 -12.71 3.67
C LEU A 110 -14.26 -13.35 4.26
N SER A 111 -15.09 -13.98 3.43
CA SER A 111 -16.24 -14.75 3.90
C SER A 111 -15.86 -16.09 4.57
N LYS A 112 -14.60 -16.52 4.48
CA LYS A 112 -14.14 -17.75 5.15
C LYS A 112 -14.01 -17.55 6.65
N ASP A 113 -14.24 -18.65 7.36
CA ASP A 113 -14.15 -18.76 8.82
C ASP A 113 -12.75 -18.40 9.33
N GLU A 114 -12.69 -17.64 10.42
CA GLU A 114 -11.43 -17.20 11.05
C GLU A 114 -10.89 -18.22 12.06
N GLY A 115 -11.52 -19.38 12.24
CA GLY A 115 -11.09 -20.41 13.17
C GLY A 115 -11.54 -20.16 14.61
N THR A 116 -10.78 -20.69 15.57
CA THR A 116 -11.10 -20.62 17.00
C THR A 116 -10.87 -19.22 17.58
N ALA A 117 -11.43 -18.94 18.77
CA ALA A 117 -11.22 -17.67 19.46
C ALA A 117 -9.71 -17.39 19.71
N ASP A 118 -8.95 -18.40 20.15
CA ASP A 118 -7.50 -18.28 20.36
C ASP A 118 -6.75 -17.88 19.08
N MET A 119 -7.19 -18.37 17.91
CA MET A 119 -6.60 -17.99 16.62
C MET A 119 -6.92 -16.55 16.24
N GLN A 120 -8.13 -16.10 16.55
CA GLN A 120 -8.56 -14.72 16.30
C GLN A 120 -7.79 -13.74 17.18
N GLU A 121 -7.57 -14.06 18.46
CA GLU A 121 -6.76 -13.23 19.38
C GLU A 121 -5.33 -13.02 18.84
N VAL A 122 -4.67 -14.09 18.40
CA VAL A 122 -3.34 -13.99 17.78
C VAL A 122 -3.39 -13.21 16.47
N SER A 123 -4.41 -13.45 15.63
CA SER A 123 -4.57 -12.74 14.36
C SER A 123 -4.79 -11.24 14.57
N ASP A 124 -5.50 -10.83 15.61
CA ASP A 124 -5.80 -9.43 15.87
C ASP A 124 -4.56 -8.68 16.34
N ALA A 125 -3.72 -9.29 17.18
CA ALA A 125 -2.41 -8.74 17.52
C ALA A 125 -1.51 -8.59 16.27
N ILE A 126 -1.54 -9.55 15.34
CA ILE A 126 -0.81 -9.46 14.06
C ILE A 126 -1.36 -8.33 13.20
N ARG A 127 -2.69 -8.17 13.13
CA ARG A 127 -3.34 -7.07 12.38
C ARG A 127 -2.93 -5.71 12.92
N GLU A 128 -2.98 -5.53 14.24
CA GLU A 128 -2.56 -4.29 14.90
C GLU A 128 -1.07 -3.98 14.63
N GLY A 129 -0.21 -4.99 14.77
CA GLY A 129 1.22 -4.85 14.47
C GLY A 129 1.49 -4.50 13.01
N ALA A 130 0.79 -5.15 12.08
CA ALA A 130 0.88 -4.86 10.66
C ALA A 130 0.43 -3.42 10.37
N ASP A 131 -0.74 -3.00 10.85
CA ASP A 131 -1.26 -1.65 10.63
C ASP A 131 -0.28 -0.57 11.13
N GLY A 132 0.34 -0.77 12.31
CA GLY A 132 1.36 0.13 12.85
C GLY A 132 2.66 0.16 12.02
N PHE A 133 3.14 -1.00 11.58
CA PHE A 133 4.31 -1.12 10.73
C PHE A 133 4.11 -0.41 9.38
N PHE A 134 2.97 -0.69 8.72
CA PHE A 134 2.66 -0.12 7.42
C PHE A 134 2.42 1.39 7.50
N ALA A 135 1.75 1.89 8.54
CA ALA A 135 1.64 3.33 8.76
C ALA A 135 3.02 3.99 8.79
N THR A 136 3.98 3.40 9.51
CA THR A 136 5.34 3.93 9.59
C THR A 136 6.07 3.86 8.26
N GLN A 137 6.01 2.72 7.57
CA GLN A 137 6.68 2.53 6.28
C GLN A 137 6.11 3.42 5.19
N TYR A 138 4.78 3.50 5.06
CA TYR A 138 4.13 4.30 4.03
C TYR A 138 4.33 5.80 4.27
N ASN A 139 4.40 6.23 5.53
CA ASN A 139 4.78 7.60 5.86
C ASN A 139 6.21 7.92 5.38
N LEU A 140 7.15 7.00 5.56
CA LEU A 140 8.53 7.18 5.09
C LEU A 140 8.59 7.17 3.56
N ILE A 141 7.98 6.17 2.91
CA ILE A 141 7.94 6.04 1.45
C ILE A 141 7.29 7.28 0.83
N GLY A 142 6.20 7.79 1.41
CA GLY A 142 5.54 9.01 0.95
C GLY A 142 6.44 10.24 1.02
N LYS A 143 7.21 10.40 2.10
CA LYS A 143 8.20 11.49 2.21
C LYS A 143 9.31 11.36 1.16
N LEU A 144 9.86 10.16 0.99
CA LEU A 144 10.90 9.90 -0.01
C LEU A 144 10.40 10.11 -1.43
N ALA A 145 9.17 9.68 -1.73
CA ALA A 145 8.52 9.94 -3.02
C ALA A 145 8.33 11.45 -3.24
N GLY A 146 7.94 12.22 -2.22
CA GLY A 146 7.84 13.67 -2.31
C GLY A 146 9.18 14.35 -2.61
N VAL A 147 10.25 13.96 -1.91
CA VAL A 147 11.60 14.46 -2.20
C VAL A 147 12.03 14.08 -3.62
N LEU A 148 11.79 12.84 -4.04
CA LEU A 148 12.14 12.37 -5.37
C LEU A 148 11.35 13.10 -6.47
N ALA A 149 10.08 13.43 -6.24
CA ALA A 149 9.26 14.21 -7.16
C ALA A 149 9.85 15.63 -7.37
N VAL A 150 10.33 16.28 -6.30
CA VAL A 150 11.02 17.57 -6.39
C VAL A 150 12.33 17.44 -7.15
N VAL A 151 13.13 16.40 -6.86
CA VAL A 151 14.39 16.16 -7.57
C VAL A 151 14.15 15.91 -9.07
N ILE A 152 13.15 15.10 -9.42
CA ILE A 152 12.73 14.88 -10.82
C ILE A 152 12.35 16.21 -11.47
N TYR A 153 11.51 17.01 -10.81
CA TYR A 153 11.11 18.31 -11.32
C TYR A 153 12.33 19.22 -11.59
N LEU A 154 13.24 19.35 -10.62
CA LEU A 154 14.43 20.19 -10.75
C LEU A 154 15.34 19.72 -11.88
N ILE A 155 15.63 18.42 -11.98
CA ILE A 155 16.47 17.85 -13.04
C ILE A 155 15.88 18.15 -14.43
N TYR A 156 14.58 17.92 -14.62
CA TYR A 156 13.94 18.16 -15.91
C TYR A 156 13.71 19.65 -16.19
N SER A 157 13.58 20.48 -15.16
CA SER A 157 13.47 21.94 -15.31
C SER A 157 14.80 22.60 -15.68
N ALA A 158 15.94 21.99 -15.34
CA ALA A 158 17.28 22.50 -15.63
C ALA A 158 17.89 21.91 -16.91
N ARG A 159 17.30 20.85 -17.47
CA ARG A 159 17.83 20.19 -18.68
C ARG A 159 17.44 20.95 -19.95
N ALA A 160 18.41 21.19 -20.83
CA ALA A 160 18.16 21.75 -22.16
C ALA A 160 17.27 20.82 -23.00
N LEU A 161 16.36 21.41 -23.79
CA LEU A 161 15.47 20.67 -24.68
C LEU A 161 16.25 19.90 -25.74
N THR A 162 15.81 18.68 -26.01
CA THR A 162 16.27 17.92 -27.19
C THR A 162 15.60 18.50 -28.44
N LYS A 163 16.24 18.44 -29.62
CA LYS A 163 15.71 18.96 -30.90
C LYS A 163 14.25 18.56 -31.16
N GLU A 164 13.91 17.30 -30.90
CA GLU A 164 12.54 16.78 -31.06
C GLU A 164 11.50 17.43 -30.12
N GLN A 165 11.91 17.88 -28.94
CA GLN A 165 11.04 18.59 -27.99
C GLN A 165 10.79 20.04 -28.39
N THR A 166 11.79 20.67 -29.04
CA THR A 166 11.66 22.01 -29.61
C THR A 166 10.72 22.00 -30.82
N ASP A 167 10.80 20.96 -31.65
CA ASP A 167 9.92 20.79 -32.82
C ASP A 167 8.46 20.50 -32.41
N ALA A 168 8.24 19.88 -31.25
CA ALA A 168 6.90 19.67 -30.68
C ALA A 168 6.29 20.94 -30.04
N GLY A 169 7.03 22.05 -29.93
CA GLY A 169 6.57 23.31 -29.34
C GLY A 169 6.28 23.25 -27.83
N ILE A 170 6.73 22.19 -27.14
CA ILE A 170 6.46 22.00 -25.71
C ILE A 170 7.60 22.64 -24.90
N GLY A 171 7.25 23.62 -24.06
CA GLY A 171 8.22 24.31 -23.21
C GLY A 171 8.87 23.40 -22.15
N GLN A 172 10.10 23.76 -21.74
CA GLN A 172 10.91 23.06 -20.72
C GLN A 172 10.13 22.80 -19.42
N GLN A 173 9.40 23.81 -18.96
CA GLN A 173 8.62 23.75 -17.73
C GLN A 173 7.45 22.77 -17.85
N THR A 174 6.79 22.72 -19.02
CA THR A 174 5.68 21.80 -19.27
C THR A 174 6.15 20.35 -19.19
N PHE A 175 7.26 19.99 -19.84
CA PHE A 175 7.81 18.63 -19.74
C PHE A 175 8.20 18.22 -18.33
N ALA A 176 8.79 19.14 -17.56
CA ALA A 176 9.14 18.88 -16.17
C ALA A 176 7.88 18.58 -15.33
N VAL A 177 6.83 19.41 -15.47
CA VAL A 177 5.55 19.21 -14.76
C VAL A 177 4.91 17.88 -15.14
N LEU A 178 4.84 17.54 -16.43
CA LEU A 178 4.25 16.28 -16.89
C LEU A 178 5.02 15.07 -16.35
N THR A 179 6.35 15.08 -16.42
CA THR A 179 7.16 13.96 -15.94
C THR A 179 6.97 13.75 -14.44
N THR A 180 6.97 14.82 -13.64
CA THR A 180 6.71 14.75 -12.21
C THR A 180 5.29 14.29 -11.91
N PHE A 181 4.30 14.75 -12.67
CA PHE A 181 2.90 14.30 -12.53
C PHE A 181 2.74 12.81 -12.82
N SER A 182 3.40 12.29 -13.85
CA SER A 182 3.43 10.85 -14.16
C SER A 182 4.03 10.05 -13.01
N PHE A 183 5.16 10.52 -12.45
CA PHE A 183 5.78 9.89 -11.29
C PHE A 183 4.85 9.86 -10.08
N CYS A 184 4.23 10.99 -9.73
CA CYS A 184 3.31 11.08 -8.60
C CYS A 184 2.10 10.17 -8.79
N THR A 185 1.52 10.14 -9.99
CA THR A 185 0.38 9.27 -10.32
C THR A 185 0.75 7.79 -10.17
N GLY A 186 1.92 7.38 -10.68
CA GLY A 186 2.43 6.01 -10.52
C GLY A 186 2.72 5.65 -9.07
N ALA A 187 3.33 6.55 -8.30
CA ALA A 187 3.62 6.35 -6.88
C ALA A 187 2.33 6.17 -6.06
N LEU A 188 1.29 6.97 -6.35
CA LEU A 188 -0.03 6.84 -5.73
C LEU A 188 -0.71 5.51 -6.09
N ALA A 189 -0.70 5.11 -7.37
CA ALA A 189 -1.27 3.84 -7.81
C ALA A 189 -0.57 2.63 -7.15
N SER A 190 0.76 2.69 -7.05
CA SER A 190 1.57 1.68 -6.37
C SER A 190 1.21 1.57 -4.88
N ALA A 191 1.21 2.70 -4.16
CA ALA A 191 0.85 2.75 -2.75
C ALA A 191 -0.58 2.23 -2.50
N ALA A 192 -1.55 2.64 -3.32
CA ALA A 192 -2.92 2.17 -3.19
C ALA A 192 -3.02 0.64 -3.39
N SER A 193 -2.35 0.09 -4.40
CA SER A 193 -2.36 -1.36 -4.66
C SER A 193 -1.73 -2.17 -3.53
N GLY A 194 -0.60 -1.68 -2.97
CA GLY A 194 0.11 -2.34 -1.88
C GLY A 194 -0.68 -2.32 -0.58
N TYR A 195 -1.32 -1.19 -0.25
CA TYR A 195 -2.15 -1.05 0.94
C TYR A 195 -3.37 -1.98 0.89
N VAL A 196 -4.08 -2.02 -0.24
CA VAL A 196 -5.23 -2.91 -0.44
C VAL A 196 -4.81 -4.38 -0.38
N GLY A 197 -3.70 -4.73 -1.03
CA GLY A 197 -3.16 -6.09 -1.03
C GLY A 197 -2.83 -6.59 0.38
N MET A 198 -2.13 -5.75 1.15
CA MET A 198 -1.82 -6.01 2.56
C MET A 198 -3.09 -6.20 3.40
N TRP A 199 -4.06 -5.29 3.29
CA TRP A 199 -5.26 -5.31 4.13
C TRP A 199 -6.03 -6.64 4.03
N VAL A 200 -6.15 -7.19 2.82
CA VAL A 200 -6.75 -8.51 2.58
C VAL A 200 -5.81 -9.63 3.00
N SER A 201 -4.52 -9.55 2.68
CA SER A 201 -3.55 -10.62 2.95
C SER A 201 -3.42 -10.91 4.45
N VAL A 202 -3.32 -9.88 5.29
CA VAL A 202 -3.24 -10.04 6.75
C VAL A 202 -4.50 -10.72 7.31
N ARG A 203 -5.68 -10.38 6.77
CA ARG A 203 -6.96 -11.01 7.16
C ARG A 203 -7.12 -12.42 6.61
N ALA A 204 -6.49 -12.73 5.48
CA ALA A 204 -6.53 -14.06 4.87
C ALA A 204 -5.71 -15.09 5.66
N ASN A 205 -4.61 -14.69 6.31
CA ASN A 205 -3.71 -15.60 7.02
C ASN A 205 -4.42 -16.49 8.05
N VAL A 206 -5.28 -15.91 8.91
CA VAL A 206 -6.02 -16.68 9.92
C VAL A 206 -7.05 -17.63 9.28
N ARG A 207 -7.62 -17.25 8.14
CA ARG A 207 -8.60 -18.06 7.40
C ARG A 207 -7.93 -19.25 6.72
N VAL A 208 -6.70 -19.07 6.24
CA VAL A 208 -5.88 -20.18 5.72
C VAL A 208 -5.55 -21.16 6.84
N ALA A 209 -5.14 -20.66 8.02
CA ALA A 209 -4.88 -21.50 9.19
C ALA A 209 -6.15 -22.24 9.66
N GLY A 210 -7.30 -21.56 9.67
CA GLY A 210 -8.59 -22.15 10.04
C GLY A 210 -9.03 -23.23 9.05
N ALA A 211 -8.79 -23.03 7.75
CA ALA A 211 -9.02 -24.03 6.72
C ALA A 211 -8.06 -25.23 6.84
N ALA A 212 -6.80 -25.01 7.25
CA ALA A 212 -5.80 -26.07 7.40
C ALA A 212 -6.19 -27.10 8.47
N ARG A 213 -6.95 -26.69 9.49
CA ARG A 213 -7.52 -27.59 10.50
C ARG A 213 -8.55 -28.57 9.92
N ARG A 214 -9.18 -28.23 8.79
CA ARG A 214 -10.23 -29.03 8.14
C ARG A 214 -9.67 -29.84 6.98
N SER A 215 -8.89 -29.21 6.09
CA SER A 215 -8.14 -29.93 5.07
C SER A 215 -7.01 -29.08 4.46
N ALA A 216 -5.91 -29.73 4.09
CA ALA A 216 -4.82 -29.09 3.36
C ALA A 216 -5.26 -28.54 1.99
N ARG A 217 -6.16 -29.28 1.30
CA ARG A 217 -6.72 -28.85 0.01
C ARG A 217 -7.47 -27.52 0.14
N GLU A 218 -8.29 -27.38 1.18
CA GLU A 218 -9.03 -26.14 1.39
C GLU A 218 -8.11 -24.97 1.74
N ALA A 219 -7.13 -25.20 2.62
CA ALA A 219 -6.13 -24.19 2.96
C ALA A 219 -5.38 -23.67 1.71
N LEU A 220 -4.97 -24.58 0.84
CA LEU A 220 -4.29 -24.23 -0.41
C LEU A 220 -5.19 -23.39 -1.32
N VAL A 221 -6.48 -23.73 -1.45
CA VAL A 221 -7.43 -22.94 -2.25
C VAL A 221 -7.63 -21.53 -1.68
N VAL A 222 -7.73 -21.39 -0.36
CA VAL A 222 -7.87 -20.08 0.27
C VAL A 222 -6.59 -19.26 0.10
N ALA A 223 -5.42 -19.86 0.31
CA ALA A 223 -4.12 -19.21 0.16
C ALA A 223 -3.87 -18.75 -1.27
N THR A 224 -4.10 -19.62 -2.26
CA THR A 224 -3.92 -19.29 -3.68
C THR A 224 -4.86 -18.20 -4.16
N ARG A 225 -6.13 -18.19 -3.70
CA ARG A 225 -7.08 -17.12 -4.04
C ARG A 225 -6.72 -15.79 -3.37
N ALA A 226 -6.23 -15.81 -2.13
CA ALA A 226 -5.71 -14.61 -1.47
C ALA A 226 -4.48 -14.04 -2.19
N GLY A 227 -3.54 -14.89 -2.61
CA GLY A 227 -2.39 -14.48 -3.40
C GLY A 227 -2.76 -13.99 -4.80
N GLY A 228 -3.69 -14.68 -5.46
CA GLY A 228 -4.22 -14.29 -6.78
C GLY A 228 -4.91 -12.92 -6.74
N PHE A 229 -5.67 -12.62 -5.68
CA PHE A 229 -6.22 -11.29 -5.46
C PHE A 229 -5.14 -10.20 -5.45
N ALA A 230 -4.08 -10.38 -4.66
CA ALA A 230 -3.01 -9.39 -4.55
C ALA A 230 -2.32 -9.14 -5.90
N ALA A 231 -2.04 -10.20 -6.67
CA ALA A 231 -1.45 -10.09 -8.00
C ALA A 231 -2.36 -9.31 -8.98
N ILE A 232 -3.66 -9.62 -9.00
CA ILE A 232 -4.63 -8.98 -9.89
C ILE A 232 -4.74 -7.48 -9.56
N VAL A 233 -4.79 -7.11 -8.28
CA VAL A 233 -4.85 -5.69 -7.87
C VAL A 233 -3.62 -4.91 -8.32
N VAL A 234 -2.42 -5.46 -8.15
CA VAL A 234 -1.16 -4.79 -8.56
C VAL A 234 -1.11 -4.59 -10.07
N VAL A 235 -1.41 -5.63 -10.86
CA VAL A 235 -1.42 -5.53 -12.33
C VAL A 235 -2.50 -4.57 -12.79
N ALA A 236 -3.73 -4.68 -12.26
CA ALA A 236 -4.83 -3.82 -12.67
C ALA A 236 -4.57 -2.35 -12.34
N MET A 237 -4.02 -2.03 -11.16
CA MET A 237 -3.68 -0.66 -10.77
C MET A 237 -2.53 -0.09 -11.61
N THR A 238 -1.56 -0.93 -11.98
CA THR A 238 -0.44 -0.52 -12.86
C THR A 238 -0.96 -0.12 -14.25
N VAL A 239 -1.76 -0.99 -14.87
CA VAL A 239 -2.33 -0.75 -16.19
C VAL A 239 -3.33 0.41 -16.17
N LEU A 240 -4.13 0.53 -15.11
CA LEU A 240 -5.05 1.66 -14.91
C LEU A 240 -4.27 2.97 -14.83
N GLY A 241 -3.20 3.05 -14.02
CA GLY A 241 -2.39 4.26 -13.87
C GLY A 241 -1.77 4.72 -15.20
N VAL A 242 -1.21 3.79 -15.97
CA VAL A 242 -0.67 4.08 -17.31
C VAL A 242 -1.78 4.52 -18.26
N SER A 243 -2.94 3.87 -18.24
CA SER A 243 -4.07 4.19 -19.12
C SER A 243 -4.67 5.56 -18.83
N VAL A 244 -4.73 5.94 -17.54
CA VAL A 244 -5.15 7.28 -17.11
C VAL A 244 -4.18 8.33 -17.63
N LEU A 245 -2.87 8.14 -17.44
CA LEU A 245 -1.86 9.07 -17.95
C LEU A 245 -1.89 9.18 -19.48
N PHE A 246 -2.00 8.04 -20.18
CA PHE A 246 -2.10 8.01 -21.64
C PHE A 246 -3.31 8.78 -22.14
N THR A 247 -4.49 8.53 -21.56
CA THR A 247 -5.74 9.20 -21.96
C THR A 247 -5.66 10.71 -21.67
N PHE A 248 -5.09 11.08 -20.52
CA PHE A 248 -4.92 12.48 -20.13
C PHE A 248 -3.97 13.23 -21.08
N TYR A 249 -2.78 12.69 -21.37
CA TYR A 249 -1.83 13.34 -22.28
C TYR A 249 -2.32 13.36 -23.72
N SER A 250 -2.98 12.30 -24.16
CA SER A 250 -3.57 12.26 -25.50
C SER A 250 -4.67 13.31 -25.66
N PHE A 251 -5.47 13.56 -24.61
CA PHE A 251 -6.45 14.64 -24.60
C PHE A 251 -5.79 16.04 -24.63
N VAL A 252 -4.76 16.25 -23.81
CA VAL A 252 -4.04 17.56 -23.71
C VAL A 252 -3.30 17.90 -25.00
N PHE A 253 -2.59 16.96 -25.61
CA PHE A 253 -1.82 17.18 -26.84
C PHE A 253 -2.61 16.87 -28.13
N GLY A 254 -3.86 16.44 -28.01
CA GLY A 254 -4.72 16.12 -29.16
C GLY A 254 -4.26 14.90 -29.99
N VAL A 255 -3.34 14.09 -29.46
CA VAL A 255 -2.84 12.88 -30.13
C VAL A 255 -3.96 11.83 -30.11
N GLY A 256 -4.47 11.45 -31.28
CA GLY A 256 -5.59 10.50 -31.41
C GLY A 256 -6.89 11.09 -31.96
N ARG A 257 -6.94 12.39 -32.29
CA ARG A 257 -7.95 12.92 -33.23
C ARG A 257 -7.64 12.41 -34.65
N ALA A 258 -7.91 11.14 -34.90
CA ALA A 258 -8.07 10.66 -36.26
C ALA A 258 -9.33 11.33 -36.83
N GLY A 259 -9.14 12.16 -37.85
CA GLY A 259 -10.18 12.36 -38.87
C GLY A 259 -10.41 11.08 -39.65
#